data_AF-A0A2H1FZK9-F1
#
_entry.id   AF-A0A2H1FZK9-F1
#
_cell.length_a   1.000
_cell.length_b   1.000
_cell.length_c   1.000
_cell.angle_alpha   90.00
_cell.angle_beta   90.00
_cell.angle_gamma   90.00
#
_symmetry.space_group_name_H-M   'P 1'
#
loop_
_entity.id
_entity.type
_entity.pdbx_description
1 polymer ?
#
loop_
_entity_poly.entity_id
_entity_poly.type
_entity_poly.pdbx_seq_one_letter_code
_entity_poly.pdbx_strand_id
1 'polypeptide(L)'
;MRGNDRSPCGINKKDPVDPYFKNGDMCDESPYAAVTQGGAGAVLACVSKADNSNEGKQLSSFTKAKEGCNNEAPCDFTLMLKEGTYDNIGYCNSERTNRGDEFKLSNGKYVNAKRSESVVAGDVDDDQVFELHVPDPALFIAPHERRQCLLADGHRTLLMGRHTDKNFVGTVIVHGDGTSSTVVKELFGDEKSPQFRPTIL
;
A
#
# COMPACT_ATOMS: atom_id res chain seq x y z
N MET A 1 8.46 -17.40 1.04
CA MET A 1 7.29 -17.27 1.94
C MET A 1 6.24 -18.22 1.42
N ARG A 2 5.82 -19.20 2.24
CA ARG A 2 4.70 -20.09 1.88
C ARG A 2 3.42 -19.31 2.18
N GLY A 3 2.51 -19.25 1.21
CA GLY A 3 1.21 -18.62 1.34
C GLY A 3 0.50 -19.19 2.56
N ASN A 4 0.25 -18.32 3.54
CA ASN A 4 -0.52 -18.69 4.72
C ASN A 4 -2.00 -18.68 4.33
N ASP A 5 -2.78 -19.55 4.98
CA ASP A 5 -4.24 -19.69 4.89
C ASP A 5 -5.04 -18.42 5.29
N ARG A 6 -4.36 -17.26 5.32
CA ARG A 6 -4.90 -15.93 5.60
C ARG A 6 -5.14 -15.11 4.33
N SER A 7 -4.55 -15.50 3.20
CA SER A 7 -4.73 -14.80 1.93
C SER A 7 -6.20 -14.90 1.50
N PRO A 8 -6.92 -13.78 1.33
CA PRO A 8 -8.23 -13.78 0.70
C PRO A 8 -8.15 -14.06 -0.80
N CYS A 9 -6.96 -14.04 -1.43
CA CYS A 9 -6.78 -14.41 -2.82
C CYS A 9 -6.97 -15.93 -3.01
N GLY A 10 -8.06 -16.33 -3.65
CA GLY A 10 -8.28 -17.71 -4.10
C GLY A 10 -9.15 -18.59 -3.19
N ILE A 11 -9.97 -17.99 -2.32
CA ILE A 11 -10.95 -18.70 -1.48
C ILE A 11 -11.97 -19.51 -2.32
N ASN A 12 -12.22 -19.12 -3.57
CA ASN A 12 -12.92 -19.94 -4.54
C ASN A 12 -12.04 -20.17 -5.77
N LYS A 13 -11.51 -21.39 -5.97
CA LYS A 13 -10.85 -21.75 -7.24
C LYS A 13 -11.79 -21.72 -8.46
N LYS A 14 -13.11 -21.65 -8.22
CA LYS A 14 -14.15 -21.56 -9.25
C LYS A 14 -14.56 -20.13 -9.61
N ASP A 15 -14.32 -19.19 -8.70
CA ASP A 15 -14.41 -17.76 -8.95
C ASP A 15 -12.99 -17.22 -8.73
N PRO A 16 -12.16 -17.16 -9.78
CA PRO A 16 -10.99 -16.28 -9.73
C PRO A 16 -11.47 -14.86 -9.33
N VAL A 17 -10.59 -13.87 -9.22
CA VAL A 17 -11.04 -12.46 -9.03
C VAL A 17 -11.67 -11.95 -10.36
N ASP A 18 -12.66 -12.68 -10.87
CA ASP A 18 -13.04 -12.91 -12.27
C ASP A 18 -14.29 -12.17 -12.69
N PRO A 19 -14.46 -10.94 -12.22
CA PRO A 19 -14.89 -9.97 -13.24
C PRO A 19 -13.85 -8.90 -13.55
N TYR A 20 -12.70 -8.87 -12.87
CA TYR A 20 -11.94 -7.61 -12.76
C TYR A 20 -10.47 -7.67 -13.17
N PHE A 21 -10.05 -8.72 -13.88
CA PHE A 21 -8.74 -8.91 -14.52
C PHE A 21 -8.32 -7.83 -15.55
N LYS A 22 -8.92 -6.64 -15.57
CA LYS A 22 -8.55 -5.57 -16.52
C LYS A 22 -7.09 -5.12 -16.38
N ASN A 23 -6.50 -5.28 -15.20
CA ASN A 23 -5.19 -4.72 -14.86
C ASN A 23 -4.08 -5.77 -14.57
N GLY A 24 -4.41 -7.07 -14.64
CA GLY A 24 -3.42 -8.15 -14.51
C GLY A 24 -3.99 -9.43 -13.91
N ASP A 25 -3.25 -10.53 -14.03
CA ASP A 25 -3.67 -11.90 -13.72
C ASP A 25 -3.39 -12.37 -12.29
N MET A 26 -2.78 -11.52 -11.46
CA MET A 26 -2.46 -11.84 -10.07
C MET A 26 -3.21 -10.95 -9.09
N CYS A 27 -3.66 -11.56 -8.00
CA CYS A 27 -4.23 -10.87 -6.85
C CYS A 27 -3.09 -10.42 -5.93
N ASP A 28 -3.03 -9.12 -5.66
CA ASP A 28 -2.14 -8.49 -4.68
C ASP A 28 -2.94 -7.97 -3.49
N GLU A 29 -2.30 -7.86 -2.32
CA GLU A 29 -2.97 -7.60 -1.04
C GLU A 29 -2.30 -6.47 -0.26
N SER A 30 -3.10 -5.52 0.20
CA SER A 30 -2.68 -4.46 1.13
C SER A 30 -3.62 -4.37 2.33
N PRO A 31 -3.14 -4.58 3.57
CA PRO A 31 -1.78 -4.99 3.94
C PRO A 31 -1.43 -6.43 3.50
N TYR A 32 -0.14 -6.72 3.31
CA TYR A 32 0.34 -8.03 2.85
C TYR A 32 -0.15 -9.20 3.73
N ALA A 33 -0.44 -10.35 3.12
CA ALA A 33 -0.73 -11.60 3.85
C ALA A 33 0.36 -12.02 4.86
N ALA A 34 1.59 -11.55 4.66
CA ALA A 34 2.73 -11.84 5.51
C ALA A 34 2.77 -11.03 6.82
N VAL A 35 1.90 -10.02 7.00
CA VAL A 35 1.84 -9.20 8.22
C VAL A 35 0.58 -9.49 9.05
N THR A 36 0.61 -9.13 10.34
CA THR A 36 -0.51 -9.37 11.26
C THR A 36 -1.74 -8.51 10.96
N GLN A 37 -1.55 -7.37 10.27
CA GLN A 37 -2.60 -6.47 9.80
C GLN A 37 -3.24 -6.94 8.49
N GLY A 38 -2.67 -7.95 7.83
CA GLY A 38 -3.19 -8.51 6.58
C GLY A 38 -4.27 -9.57 6.79
N GLY A 39 -4.75 -10.14 5.68
CA GLY A 39 -5.77 -11.18 5.68
C GLY A 39 -7.20 -10.63 5.59
N ALA A 40 -8.08 -11.01 6.53
CA ALA A 40 -9.49 -10.61 6.48
C ALA A 40 -9.63 -9.07 6.51
N GLY A 41 -10.29 -8.52 5.50
CA GLY A 41 -10.47 -7.07 5.34
C GLY A 41 -9.37 -6.35 4.55
N ALA A 42 -8.33 -7.06 4.10
CA ALA A 42 -7.34 -6.50 3.18
C ALA A 42 -7.99 -5.99 1.89
N VAL A 43 -7.45 -4.89 1.37
CA VAL A 43 -7.75 -4.40 0.03
C VAL A 43 -6.95 -5.23 -0.96
N LEU A 44 -7.63 -5.71 -2.00
CA LEU A 44 -7.07 -6.55 -3.04
C LEU A 44 -7.02 -5.78 -4.34
N ALA A 45 -5.98 -5.96 -5.13
CA ALA A 45 -5.91 -5.40 -6.47
C ALA A 45 -5.46 -6.47 -7.48
N CYS A 46 -5.95 -6.37 -8.72
CA CYS A 46 -5.43 -7.17 -9.82
C CYS A 46 -4.23 -6.46 -10.43
N VAL A 47 -3.06 -7.10 -10.38
CA VAL A 47 -1.79 -6.59 -10.90
C VAL A 47 -1.13 -7.61 -11.83
N SER A 48 -0.18 -7.17 -12.65
CA SER A 48 0.53 -8.10 -13.51
C SER A 48 1.34 -9.11 -12.69
N LYS A 49 1.46 -10.34 -13.19
CA LYS A 49 2.33 -11.34 -12.55
C LYS A 49 3.77 -10.90 -12.36
N ALA A 50 4.30 -10.13 -13.30
CA ALA A 50 5.65 -9.62 -13.22
C ALA A 50 5.82 -8.67 -12.03
N ASP A 51 4.89 -7.72 -11.87
CA ASP A 51 4.92 -6.72 -10.80
C ASP A 51 4.73 -7.38 -9.43
N ASN A 52 3.70 -8.22 -9.28
CA ASN A 52 3.45 -8.92 -8.01
C ASN A 52 4.62 -9.82 -7.61
N SER A 53 5.19 -10.55 -8.57
CA SER A 53 6.35 -11.40 -8.30
C SER A 53 7.58 -10.58 -7.93
N ASN A 54 7.75 -9.40 -8.51
CA ASN A 54 8.87 -8.52 -8.22
C ASN A 54 8.74 -7.92 -6.81
N GLU A 55 7.56 -7.42 -6.45
CA GLU A 55 7.28 -6.91 -5.10
C GLU A 55 7.45 -8.00 -4.03
N GLY A 56 6.91 -9.21 -4.28
CA GLY A 56 7.09 -10.35 -3.38
C GLY A 56 8.57 -10.75 -3.19
N LYS A 57 9.40 -10.62 -4.23
CA LYS A 57 10.87 -10.80 -4.10
C LYS A 57 11.48 -9.72 -3.23
N GLN A 58 11.08 -8.46 -3.41
CA GLN A 58 11.59 -7.35 -2.60
C GLN A 58 11.24 -7.51 -1.13
N LEU A 59 9.99 -7.87 -0.81
CA LEU A 59 9.57 -8.17 0.56
C LEU A 59 10.35 -9.37 1.11
N SER A 60 10.58 -10.42 0.31
CA SER A 60 11.41 -11.54 0.75
C SER A 60 12.87 -11.14 1.01
N SER A 61 13.46 -10.25 0.20
CA SER A 61 14.81 -9.74 0.42
C SER A 61 14.86 -8.96 1.72
N PHE A 62 13.90 -8.06 1.97
CA PHE A 62 13.76 -7.33 3.22
C PHE A 62 13.73 -8.25 4.45
N THR A 63 12.87 -9.27 4.43
CA THR A 63 12.75 -10.18 5.59
C THR A 63 14.01 -11.00 5.87
N LYS A 64 14.85 -11.23 4.86
CA LYS A 64 16.11 -11.98 4.99
C LYS A 64 17.30 -11.09 5.31
N ALA A 65 17.25 -9.81 4.95
CA ALA A 65 18.33 -8.87 5.16
C ALA A 65 18.65 -8.73 6.65
N LYS A 66 19.94 -8.63 6.97
CA LYS A 66 20.43 -8.50 8.35
C LYS A 66 19.91 -7.23 9.01
N GLU A 67 19.88 -6.14 8.26
CA GLU A 67 19.33 -4.85 8.70
C GLU A 67 17.80 -4.75 8.55
N GLY A 68 17.17 -5.78 7.98
CA GLY A 68 15.71 -5.93 7.91
C GLY A 68 15.20 -6.77 9.07
N CYS A 69 14.47 -7.85 8.77
CA CYS A 69 14.01 -8.77 9.81
C CYS A 69 14.99 -9.89 10.16
N ASN A 70 16.07 -10.09 9.39
CA ASN A 70 17.06 -11.15 9.61
C ASN A 70 16.47 -12.57 9.76
N ASN A 71 15.33 -12.87 9.13
CA ASN A 71 14.52 -14.07 9.33
C ASN A 71 14.01 -14.30 10.77
N GLU A 72 13.98 -13.26 11.59
CA GLU A 72 13.47 -13.28 12.95
C GLU A 72 12.04 -12.70 12.98
N ALA A 73 11.15 -13.39 13.71
CA ALA A 73 9.79 -12.96 13.95
C ALA A 73 9.51 -12.96 15.46
N PRO A 74 8.76 -11.98 16.00
CA PRO A 74 8.08 -10.89 15.28
C PRO A 74 9.04 -9.79 14.81
N CYS A 75 8.69 -9.13 13.71
CA CYS A 75 9.44 -8.03 13.13
C CYS A 75 8.44 -6.96 12.68
N ASP A 76 8.65 -5.73 13.11
CA ASP A 76 7.83 -4.58 12.71
C ASP A 76 8.60 -3.72 11.72
N PHE A 77 7.92 -3.21 10.70
CA PHE A 77 8.52 -2.37 9.68
C PHE A 77 7.56 -1.30 9.20
N THR A 78 8.13 -0.23 8.63
CA THR A 78 7.40 0.85 8.00
C THR A 78 7.71 0.84 6.50
N LEU A 79 6.69 0.95 5.65
CA LEU A 79 6.87 1.05 4.21
C LEU A 79 7.23 2.49 3.81
N MET A 80 8.27 2.60 2.98
CA MET A 80 8.63 3.83 2.29
C MET A 80 8.78 3.57 0.79
N LEU A 81 8.31 4.50 -0.02
CA LEU A 81 8.38 4.42 -1.48
C LEU A 81 9.69 5.01 -1.97
N LYS A 82 10.37 4.28 -2.86
CA LYS A 82 11.57 4.76 -3.56
C LYS A 82 11.23 5.92 -4.51
N GLU A 83 12.15 6.86 -4.66
CA GLU A 83 12.16 7.83 -5.76
C GLU A 83 11.99 7.15 -7.14
N GLY A 84 11.26 7.80 -8.05
CA GLY A 84 10.79 7.21 -9.31
C GLY A 84 9.47 6.46 -9.19
N THR A 85 9.19 5.80 -8.05
CA THR A 85 7.91 5.12 -7.82
C THR A 85 6.80 6.14 -7.55
N TYR A 86 7.01 7.06 -6.60
CA TYR A 86 5.98 8.02 -6.18
C TYR A 86 5.86 9.26 -7.09
N ASP A 87 6.68 9.39 -8.12
CA ASP A 87 6.63 10.52 -9.05
C ASP A 87 5.45 10.41 -10.03
N ASN A 88 4.98 9.17 -10.26
CA ASN A 88 3.90 8.86 -11.20
C ASN A 88 2.61 8.37 -10.53
N ILE A 89 2.54 8.38 -9.19
CA ILE A 89 1.34 7.92 -8.50
C ILE A 89 0.27 9.01 -8.47
N GLY A 90 -0.97 8.62 -8.79
CA GLY A 90 -2.13 9.45 -8.53
C GLY A 90 -2.54 9.30 -7.07
N TYR A 91 -2.47 10.37 -6.29
CA TYR A 91 -3.05 10.37 -4.94
C TYR A 91 -4.57 10.48 -5.04
N CYS A 92 -5.28 9.66 -4.27
CA CYS A 92 -6.72 9.81 -4.07
C CYS A 92 -6.97 11.16 -3.38
N ASN A 93 -7.24 12.20 -4.16
CA ASN A 93 -7.77 13.48 -3.70
C ASN A 93 -9.23 13.59 -4.16
N SER A 94 -9.93 14.67 -3.79
CA SER A 94 -11.34 14.87 -4.17
C SER A 94 -11.59 14.80 -5.68
N GLU A 95 -10.57 14.99 -6.53
CA GLU A 95 -10.67 15.00 -8.00
C GLU A 95 -10.25 13.66 -8.66
N ARG A 96 -9.44 12.85 -7.97
CA ARG A 96 -8.97 11.55 -8.44
C ARG A 96 -9.57 10.46 -7.56
N THR A 97 -10.68 9.90 -8.02
CA THR A 97 -11.23 8.68 -7.43
C THR A 97 -10.35 7.48 -7.80
N ASN A 98 -10.28 6.49 -6.91
CA ASN A 98 -9.79 5.14 -7.21
C ASN A 98 -10.38 4.67 -8.58
N ARG A 99 -9.64 3.87 -9.38
CA ARG A 99 -10.04 3.48 -10.74
C ARG A 99 -10.99 2.29 -10.80
N GLY A 100 -11.15 1.56 -9.70
CA GLY A 100 -12.20 0.54 -9.51
C GLY A 100 -11.71 -0.87 -9.67
N ASP A 101 -10.41 -0.98 -9.54
CA ASP A 101 -9.54 -2.13 -9.60
C ASP A 101 -9.12 -2.62 -8.21
N GLU A 102 -9.75 -2.10 -7.16
CA GLU A 102 -9.57 -2.55 -5.78
C GLU A 102 -10.82 -3.29 -5.26
N PHE A 103 -10.61 -4.35 -4.48
CA PHE A 103 -11.63 -5.28 -4.00
C PHE A 103 -11.44 -5.63 -2.52
N LYS A 104 -12.48 -6.14 -1.87
CA LYS A 104 -12.42 -6.76 -0.55
C LYS A 104 -13.22 -8.04 -0.55
N LEU A 105 -12.89 -8.96 0.35
CA LEU A 105 -13.72 -10.14 0.60
C LEU A 105 -14.78 -9.80 1.64
N SER A 106 -16.06 -9.89 1.26
CA SER A 106 -17.21 -9.72 2.17
C SER A 106 -18.16 -10.90 1.99
N ASN A 107 -18.52 -11.59 3.09
CA ASN A 107 -19.40 -12.76 3.09
C ASN A 107 -19.05 -13.83 2.03
N GLY A 108 -17.76 -14.11 1.83
CA GLY A 108 -17.27 -15.11 0.88
C GLY A 108 -17.32 -14.70 -0.60
N LYS A 109 -17.64 -13.45 -0.91
CA LYS A 109 -17.65 -12.89 -2.26
C LYS A 109 -16.70 -11.69 -2.37
N TYR A 110 -16.10 -11.48 -3.53
CA TYR A 110 -15.34 -10.26 -3.80
C TYR A 110 -16.28 -9.10 -4.13
N VAL A 111 -16.15 -8.01 -3.39
CA VAL A 111 -16.89 -6.77 -3.59
C VAL A 111 -15.91 -5.64 -3.89
N ASN A 112 -16.34 -4.63 -4.66
CA ASN A 112 -15.46 -3.52 -5.00
C ASN A 112 -15.11 -2.70 -3.74
N ALA A 113 -13.83 -2.47 -3.48
CA ALA A 113 -13.35 -1.73 -2.31
C ALA A 113 -13.69 -0.23 -2.37
N LYS A 114 -14.12 0.27 -3.54
CA LYS A 114 -14.65 1.63 -3.71
C LYS A 114 -15.97 1.90 -2.97
N ARG A 115 -16.64 0.90 -2.42
CA ARG A 115 -18.01 1.09 -1.93
C ARG A 115 -17.95 0.97 -0.42
N SER A 116 -18.14 2.07 0.31
CA SER A 116 -18.40 1.98 1.74
C SER A 116 -19.66 1.15 1.91
N GLU A 117 -19.57 0.03 2.59
CA GLU A 117 -20.75 -0.70 3.03
C GLU A 117 -21.53 0.23 3.97
N SER A 118 -22.57 0.89 3.47
CA SER A 118 -23.62 1.40 4.35
C SER A 118 -24.42 0.18 4.78
N VAL A 119 -23.88 -0.57 5.74
CA VAL A 119 -24.49 -1.78 6.29
C VAL A 119 -25.77 -1.38 7.00
N VAL A 120 -26.92 -1.74 6.45
CA VAL A 120 -27.97 -2.30 7.29
C VAL A 120 -27.84 -3.80 7.14
N ALA A 121 -27.38 -4.46 8.19
CA ALA A 121 -27.19 -5.90 8.22
C ALA A 121 -28.57 -6.56 8.23
N GLY A 122 -29.07 -6.91 7.06
CA GLY A 122 -30.35 -7.56 6.89
C GLY A 122 -30.85 -7.32 5.47
N ASP A 123 -30.89 -8.40 4.70
CA ASP A 123 -31.45 -8.49 3.35
C ASP A 123 -30.62 -7.84 2.22
N VAL A 124 -30.02 -8.73 1.42
CA VAL A 124 -29.35 -8.41 0.17
C VAL A 124 -30.44 -8.17 -0.88
N ASP A 125 -30.98 -6.97 -0.91
CA ASP A 125 -31.92 -6.54 -1.96
C ASP A 125 -31.15 -5.81 -3.09
N ASP A 126 -31.53 -6.08 -4.34
CA ASP A 126 -30.85 -5.66 -5.58
C ASP A 126 -30.83 -4.12 -5.80
N ASP A 127 -31.47 -3.35 -4.92
CA ASP A 127 -31.64 -1.90 -5.03
C ASP A 127 -30.68 -1.08 -4.14
N GLN A 128 -29.55 -1.64 -3.74
CA GLN A 128 -28.52 -0.85 -3.04
C GLN A 128 -27.94 0.24 -3.94
N VAL A 129 -28.24 1.50 -3.61
CA VAL A 129 -27.59 2.66 -4.22
C VAL A 129 -26.13 2.70 -3.75
N PHE A 130 -25.22 2.28 -4.63
CA PHE A 130 -23.79 2.25 -4.37
C PHE A 130 -23.12 3.58 -4.73
N GLU A 131 -22.46 4.23 -3.76
CA GLU A 131 -21.70 5.47 -3.98
C GLU A 131 -20.20 5.21 -4.19
N LEU A 132 -19.50 6.16 -4.84
CA LEU A 132 -18.05 6.12 -5.03
C LEU A 132 -17.32 6.29 -3.69
N HIS A 133 -16.17 5.63 -3.51
CA HIS A 133 -15.34 5.80 -2.31
C HIS A 133 -14.90 7.25 -2.25
N VAL A 134 -15.46 7.95 -1.28
CA VAL A 134 -14.97 9.24 -0.84
C VAL A 134 -13.82 8.91 0.11
N PRO A 135 -12.57 9.30 -0.22
CA PRO A 135 -11.48 9.21 0.73
C PRO A 135 -11.93 9.86 2.03
N ASP A 136 -11.79 9.17 3.17
CA ASP A 136 -12.08 9.79 4.45
C ASP A 136 -11.18 11.04 4.56
N PRO A 137 -11.73 12.25 4.64
CA PRO A 137 -10.93 13.47 4.72
C PRO A 137 -10.00 13.48 5.93
N ALA A 138 -10.37 12.81 7.03
CA ALA A 138 -9.50 12.62 8.19
C ALA A 138 -8.32 11.69 7.89
N LEU A 139 -8.41 10.90 6.80
CA LEU A 139 -7.37 10.01 6.34
C LEU A 139 -6.53 10.55 5.16
N PHE A 140 -6.96 11.64 4.54
CA PHE A 140 -6.18 12.26 3.48
C PHE A 140 -4.94 12.94 4.06
N ILE A 141 -3.78 12.70 3.43
CA ILE A 141 -2.53 13.42 3.71
C ILE A 141 -2.24 14.24 2.47
N ALA A 142 -2.25 15.56 2.59
CA ALA A 142 -1.95 16.41 1.46
C ALA A 142 -0.52 16.16 0.95
N PRO A 143 -0.24 16.31 -0.35
CA PRO A 143 1.10 16.06 -0.89
C PRO A 143 2.21 16.79 -0.11
N HIS A 144 1.97 18.03 0.31
CA HIS A 144 2.95 18.81 1.07
C HIS A 144 3.16 18.34 2.51
N GLU A 145 2.24 17.56 3.08
CA GLU A 145 2.33 16.97 4.42
C GLU A 145 3.03 15.60 4.41
N ARG A 146 3.19 14.97 3.23
CA ARG A 146 3.88 13.68 3.11
C ARG A 146 5.36 13.82 3.45
N ARG A 147 5.89 12.94 4.30
CA ARG A 147 7.28 13.03 4.77
C ARG A 147 8.24 12.41 3.76
N GLN A 148 9.19 13.21 3.29
CA GLN A 148 10.24 12.78 2.36
C GLN A 148 11.59 12.82 3.07
N CYS A 149 12.40 11.78 2.88
CA CYS A 149 13.71 11.63 3.52
C CYS A 149 14.81 11.53 2.46
N LEU A 150 15.98 12.10 2.76
CA LEU A 150 17.24 11.88 2.04
C LEU A 150 18.01 10.75 2.72
N LEU A 151 18.51 9.83 1.90
CA LEU A 151 19.32 8.70 2.32
C LEU A 151 20.81 9.00 2.13
N ALA A 152 21.67 8.27 2.84
CA ALA A 152 23.13 8.44 2.81
C ALA A 152 23.75 8.16 1.43
N ASP A 153 23.09 7.35 0.61
CA ASP A 153 23.45 7.07 -0.78
C ASP A 153 23.01 8.16 -1.79
N GLY A 154 22.33 9.21 -1.30
CA GLY A 154 21.84 10.32 -2.11
C GLY A 154 20.42 10.14 -2.67
N HIS A 155 19.79 8.97 -2.50
CA HIS A 155 18.42 8.74 -2.94
C HIS A 155 17.38 9.35 -2.00
N ARG A 156 16.19 9.61 -2.55
CA ARG A 156 15.04 10.07 -1.77
C ARG A 156 14.04 8.94 -1.55
N THR A 157 13.34 8.99 -0.42
CA THR A 157 12.25 8.06 -0.10
C THR A 157 11.05 8.80 0.49
N LEU A 158 9.85 8.27 0.31
CA LEU A 158 8.59 8.88 0.73
C LEU A 158 7.86 7.95 1.69
N LEU A 159 7.49 8.45 2.87
CA LEU A 159 6.72 7.70 3.84
C LEU A 159 5.28 7.45 3.34
N MET A 160 4.82 6.20 3.39
CA MET A 160 3.42 5.87 3.08
C MET A 160 2.46 6.11 4.25
N GLY A 161 2.95 5.97 5.49
CA GLY A 161 2.15 6.07 6.71
C GLY A 161 2.05 7.48 7.31
N ARG A 162 1.47 7.56 8.51
CA ARG A 162 1.20 8.82 9.27
C ARG A 162 1.95 8.93 10.58
N HIS A 163 3.17 8.41 10.65
CA HIS A 163 3.98 8.63 11.85
C HIS A 163 4.30 10.13 11.93
N THR A 164 3.60 10.89 12.78
CA THR A 164 3.82 12.33 12.96
C THR A 164 4.97 12.60 13.93
N ASP A 165 5.15 11.73 14.92
CA ASP A 165 6.04 12.00 16.06
C ASP A 165 7.38 11.25 15.98
N LYS A 166 7.55 10.37 14.98
CA LYS A 166 8.78 9.58 14.81
C LYS A 166 9.84 10.43 14.12
N ASN A 167 11.03 10.56 14.69
CA ASN A 167 12.21 11.06 13.98
C ASN A 167 12.78 9.93 13.12
N PHE A 168 12.90 10.14 11.81
CA PHE A 168 13.46 9.13 10.92
C PHE A 168 14.96 9.24 10.72
N VAL A 169 15.61 10.35 11.11
CA VAL A 169 17.07 10.49 10.99
C VAL A 169 17.79 9.38 11.76
N GLY A 170 18.75 8.71 11.12
CA GLY A 170 19.45 7.55 11.64
C GLY A 170 18.72 6.22 11.44
N THR A 171 17.48 6.22 10.93
CA THR A 171 16.74 4.98 10.61
C THR A 171 17.37 4.30 9.39
N VAL A 172 17.55 2.98 9.48
CA VAL A 172 17.98 2.16 8.34
C VAL A 172 16.80 1.86 7.44
N ILE A 173 16.99 2.07 6.15
CA ILE A 173 16.08 1.70 5.07
C ILE A 173 16.71 0.54 4.33
N VAL A 174 15.98 -0.56 4.22
CA VAL A 174 16.39 -1.72 3.42
C VAL A 174 15.68 -1.63 2.07
N HIS A 175 16.46 -1.66 0.99
CA HIS A 175 15.98 -1.61 -0.37
C HIS A 175 15.42 -2.97 -0.81
N GLY A 176 14.68 -2.98 -1.92
CA GLY A 176 14.07 -4.20 -2.44
C GLY A 176 15.08 -5.27 -2.90
N ASP A 177 16.33 -4.91 -3.14
CA ASP A 177 17.42 -5.86 -3.42
C ASP A 177 18.10 -6.42 -2.15
N GLY A 178 17.66 -5.97 -0.97
CA GLY A 178 18.20 -6.37 0.33
C GLY A 178 19.41 -5.56 0.79
N THR A 179 19.91 -4.62 -0.02
CA THR A 179 20.91 -3.64 0.44
C THR A 179 20.26 -2.63 1.39
N SER A 180 21.05 -1.84 2.11
CA SER A 180 20.51 -0.85 3.04
C SER A 180 21.26 0.48 3.00
N SER A 181 20.55 1.52 3.42
CA SER A 181 21.01 2.89 3.50
C SER A 181 20.39 3.57 4.73
N THR A 182 20.96 4.67 5.18
CA THR A 182 20.48 5.36 6.39
C THR A 182 19.84 6.69 6.04
N VAL A 183 18.73 7.03 6.68
CA VAL A 183 18.15 8.37 6.58
C VAL A 183 19.10 9.38 7.22
N VAL A 184 19.61 10.31 6.43
CA VAL A 184 20.51 11.37 6.92
C VAL A 184 19.76 12.67 7.21
N LYS A 185 18.60 12.87 6.57
CA LYS A 185 17.84 14.10 6.70
C LYS A 185 16.38 13.91 6.30
N GLU A 186 15.49 14.58 7.01
CA GLU A 186 14.12 14.82 6.55
C GLU A 186 14.04 16.11 5.74
N LEU A 187 13.31 16.08 4.63
CA LEU A 187 13.21 17.19 3.68
C LEU A 187 11.96 18.02 3.97
N PHE A 188 12.14 19.34 4.08
CA PHE A 188 11.07 20.29 4.39
C PHE A 188 10.97 21.39 3.34
N GLY A 189 9.77 21.96 3.17
CA GLY A 189 9.53 23.09 2.26
C GLY A 189 10.11 22.84 0.86
N ASP A 190 10.96 23.74 0.39
CA ASP A 190 11.58 23.70 -0.94
C ASP A 190 12.62 22.59 -1.13
N GLU A 191 13.08 21.96 -0.05
CA GLU A 191 14.00 20.83 -0.13
C GLU A 191 13.33 19.58 -0.71
N LYS A 192 12.00 19.50 -0.59
CA LYS A 192 11.18 18.40 -1.09
C LYS A 192 11.13 18.39 -2.62
N SER A 193 10.80 17.24 -3.21
CA SER A 193 10.52 17.18 -4.64
C SER A 193 9.35 18.11 -4.99
N PRO A 194 9.33 18.76 -6.17
CA PRO A 194 8.39 19.83 -6.50
C PRO A 194 6.91 19.54 -6.18
N GLN A 195 6.46 18.31 -6.42
CA GLN A 195 5.08 17.87 -6.18
C GLN A 195 4.68 17.76 -4.69
N PHE A 196 5.65 17.82 -3.77
CA PHE A 196 5.44 17.75 -2.32
C PHE A 196 5.83 19.05 -1.61
N ARG A 197 6.09 20.12 -2.36
CA ARG A 197 6.34 21.44 -1.77
C ARG A 197 5.01 22.08 -1.38
N PRO A 198 4.97 22.89 -0.31
CA PRO A 198 3.83 23.74 -0.03
C PRO A 198 3.56 24.64 -1.23
N THR A 199 2.30 24.75 -1.64
CA THR A 199 1.91 25.73 -2.66
C THR A 199 1.87 27.09 -1.97
N ILE A 200 2.70 28.03 -2.40
CA ILE A 200 2.58 29.43 -1.98
C ILE A 200 1.33 29.96 -2.66
N LEU A 201 0.28 30.24 -1.88
CA LEU A 201 -0.91 30.95 -2.33
C LEU A 201 -0.64 32.46 -2.36
#